data_AF-A0A4R5U4S4-F1
#
_entry.id   AF-A0A4R5U4S4-F1
#
_cell.length_a   1.000
_cell.length_b   1.000
_cell.length_c   1.000
_cell.angle_alpha   90.00
_cell.angle_beta   90.00
_cell.angle_gamma   90.00
#
_symmetry.space_group_name_H-M   'P 1'
#
loop_
_entity.id
_entity.type
_entity.pdbx_description
1 polymer ?
#
loop_
_entity_poly.entity_id
_entity_poly.type
_entity_poly.pdbx_seq_one_letter_code
_entity_poly.pdbx_strand_id
1 'polypeptide(L)' 'MDPGKLPPWKRARPPGQPSRLTRCQIEAARERASAAGRRYPNLVDNMWAARNVPRGEGEAPQVGEVAAEDAD' A
#
# COMPACT_ATOMS: atom_id res chain seq x y z
N MET A 1 -2.29 15.09 28.21
CA MET A 1 -2.87 13.83 27.70
C MET A 1 -1.90 13.22 26.71
N ASP A 2 -1.46 11.99 26.93
CA ASP A 2 -0.58 11.30 25.99
C ASP A 2 -1.38 10.88 24.74
N PRO A 3 -1.09 11.43 23.55
CA PRO A 3 -1.79 11.02 22.32
C PRO A 3 -1.57 9.53 22.00
N GLY A 4 -0.55 8.91 22.60
CA GLY A 4 -0.25 7.48 22.66
C GLY A 4 -1.40 6.59 23.14
N LYS A 5 -2.22 7.10 24.07
CA LYS A 5 -3.29 6.35 24.76
C LYS A 5 -4.69 6.61 24.21
N LEU A 6 -4.85 7.56 23.29
CA LEU A 6 -6.15 7.79 22.65
C LEU A 6 -6.49 6.64 21.70
N PRO A 7 -7.76 6.25 21.58
CA PRO A 7 -8.15 5.29 20.56
C PRO A 7 -7.83 5.87 19.17
N PRO A 8 -7.45 5.04 18.19
CA PRO A 8 -6.96 5.48 16.89
C PRO A 8 -7.81 6.56 16.20
N TRP A 9 -9.14 6.51 16.35
CA TRP A 9 -10.09 7.45 15.76
C TRP A 9 -10.19 8.81 16.47
N LYS A 10 -9.68 8.96 17.69
CA LYS A 10 -9.55 10.24 18.40
C LYS A 10 -8.13 10.84 18.29
N ARG A 11 -7.21 10.12 17.65
CA ARG A 11 -5.83 10.60 17.46
C ARG A 11 -5.80 11.58 16.30
N ALA A 12 -5.07 12.68 16.48
CA ALA A 12 -4.77 13.57 15.37
C ALA A 12 -3.99 12.79 14.30
N ARG A 13 -4.21 13.16 13.03
CA ARG A 13 -3.42 12.60 11.92
C ARG A 13 -1.94 12.83 12.21
N PRO A 14 -1.08 11.80 12.09
CA PRO A 14 0.35 11.99 12.27
C PRO A 14 0.87 13.03 11.28
N PRO A 15 1.77 13.93 11.71
CA PRO A 15 2.37 14.91 10.83
C PRO A 15 3.20 14.22 9.74
N GLY A 16 3.15 14.73 8.52
CA GLY A 16 3.93 14.22 7.39
C GLY A 16 3.08 13.80 6.18
N GLN A 17 3.78 13.55 5.07
CA GLN A 17 3.14 13.12 3.83
C GLN A 17 2.96 11.60 3.81
N PRO A 18 1.80 11.10 3.34
CA PRO A 18 1.60 9.68 3.17
C PRO A 18 2.59 9.17 2.13
N SER A 19 3.42 8.22 2.51
CA SER A 19 4.34 7.58 1.59
C SER A 19 3.59 6.57 0.72
N ARG A 20 3.71 6.68 -0.60
CA ARG A 20 3.20 5.67 -1.52
C ARG A 20 4.10 4.43 -1.48
N LEU A 21 3.49 3.28 -1.75
CA LEU A 21 4.22 2.04 -2.01
C LEU A 21 4.96 2.15 -3.34
N THR A 22 6.13 1.53 -3.43
CA THR A 22 6.83 1.34 -4.71
C THR A 22 6.12 0.30 -5.56
N ARG A 23 6.46 0.23 -6.85
CA ARG A 23 5.91 -0.80 -7.75
C ARG A 23 6.14 -2.22 -7.22
N CYS A 24 7.36 -2.53 -6.78
CA CYS A 24 7.69 -3.84 -6.21
C CYS A 24 6.85 -4.17 -4.96
N GLN A 25 6.58 -3.17 -4.12
CA GLN A 25 5.72 -3.34 -2.94
C GLN A 25 4.26 -3.60 -3.34
N ILE A 26 3.77 -2.93 -4.37
CA ILE A 26 2.41 -3.13 -4.90
C ILE A 26 2.25 -4.55 -5.47
N GLU A 27 3.22 -5.02 -6.26
CA GLU A 27 3.19 -6.35 -6.86
C GLU A 27 3.20 -7.45 -5.78
N ALA A 28 4.08 -7.32 -4.78
CA ALA A 28 4.13 -8.26 -3.66
C ALA A 28 2.84 -8.24 -2.79
N ALA A 29 2.23 -7.06 -2.61
CA ALA A 29 0.94 -6.95 -1.92
C ALA A 29 -0.19 -7.64 -2.72
N ARG A 30 -0.20 -7.45 -4.04
CA ARG A 30 -1.19 -8.04 -4.95
C ARG A 30 -1.07 -9.56 -4.98
N GLU A 31 0.14 -10.09 -5.07
CA GLU A 31 0.42 -11.53 -5.05
C GLU A 31 -0.08 -12.17 -3.74
N ARG A 32 0.27 -11.56 -2.60
CA ARG A 32 -0.19 -12.03 -1.28
C ARG A 32 -1.70 -11.98 -1.12
N ALA A 33 -2.34 -10.93 -1.64
CA ALA A 33 -3.79 -10.79 -1.62
C ALA A 33 -4.46 -11.92 -2.43
N SER A 34 -3.98 -12.16 -3.65
CA SER A 34 -4.45 -13.24 -4.54
C SER A 34 -4.26 -14.61 -3.90
N ALA A 35 -3.08 -14.90 -3.34
CA ALA A 35 -2.78 -16.17 -2.66
C ALA A 35 -3.69 -16.42 -1.46
N ALA A 36 -4.13 -15.35 -0.79
CA ALA A 36 -5.04 -15.44 0.34
C ALA A 36 -6.52 -15.26 -0.04
N GLY A 37 -6.85 -15.16 -1.33
CA GLY A 37 -8.22 -14.94 -1.82
C GLY A 37 -8.86 -13.62 -1.39
N ARG A 38 -8.04 -12.63 -1.00
CA ARG A 38 -8.50 -11.30 -0.55
C ARG A 38 -8.49 -10.33 -1.72
N ARG A 39 -9.52 -9.48 -1.82
CA ARG A 39 -9.57 -8.45 -2.87
C ARG A 39 -8.44 -7.44 -2.68
N TYR A 40 -7.79 -7.07 -3.77
CA TYR A 40 -6.84 -5.96 -3.85
C TYR A 40 -7.53 -4.74 -4.47
N PRO A 41 -7.22 -3.49 -4.03
CA PRO A 41 -6.27 -3.09 -2.99
C PRO A 41 -6.84 -3.27 -1.56
N ASN A 42 -6.00 -3.69 -0.62
CA ASN A 42 -6.38 -3.83 0.79
C ASN A 42 -5.26 -3.36 1.75
N LEU A 43 -5.64 -2.96 2.96
CA LEU A 43 -4.69 -2.40 3.94
C LEU A 43 -3.71 -3.45 4.49
N VAL A 44 -4.16 -4.68 4.74
CA VAL A 44 -3.35 -5.70 5.40
C VAL A 44 -2.12 -6.06 4.57
N ASP A 45 -2.33 -6.34 3.29
CA ASP A 45 -1.26 -6.74 2.39
C ASP A 45 -0.40 -5.53 1.98
N ASN A 46 -0.98 -4.33 1.88
CA ASN A 46 -0.22 -3.09 1.68
C ASN A 46 0.72 -2.80 2.87
N MET A 47 0.24 -2.98 4.10
CA MET A 47 1.05 -2.80 5.32
C MET A 47 2.11 -3.89 5.45
N TRP A 48 1.81 -5.11 5.00
CA TRP A 48 2.81 -6.19 4.95
C TRP A 48 3.91 -5.86 3.95
N ALA A 49 3.57 -5.43 2.73
CA ALA A 49 4.54 -5.07 1.71
C ALA A 49 5.41 -3.87 2.14
N ALA A 50 4.82 -2.84 2.76
CA ALA A 50 5.57 -1.70 3.31
C ALA A 50 6.64 -2.09 4.34
N ARG A 51 6.43 -3.20 5.05
CA ARG A 51 7.31 -3.68 6.13
C ARG A 51 8.33 -4.73 5.67
N ASN A 52 7.94 -5.61 4.74
CA ASN A 52 8.71 -6.80 4.40
C ASN A 52 9.41 -6.71 3.05
N VAL A 53 8.96 -5.81 2.16
CA VAL A 53 9.55 -5.66 0.84
C VAL A 53 10.42 -4.38 0.85
N PRO A 54 11.72 -4.50 0.56
CA PRO A 54 12.61 -3.36 0.53
C PRO A 54 12.15 -2.35 -0.53
N ARG A 55 12.37 -1.06 -0.27
CA ARG A 55 12.02 0.03 -1.19
C ARG A 55 12.92 0.09 -2.44
N GLY A 56 13.92 -0.80 -2.56
CA GLY A 56 14.98 -0.74 -3.57
C GLY A 56 14.46 -0.59 -5.01
N GLU A 57 15.00 0.43 -5.69
CA GLU A 57 14.86 0.82 -7.10
C GLU A 57 13.53 0.45 -7.78
N GLY A 58 12.53 1.30 -7.57
CA GLY A 58 11.26 1.19 -8.30
C GLY A 58 10.41 2.42 -8.08
N GLU A 59 10.63 3.41 -8.95
CA GLU A 59 9.81 4.59 -9.23
C GLU A 59 8.34 4.37 -8.81
N ALA A 60 7.81 5.28 -7.97
CA ALA A 60 6.40 5.27 -7.63
C ALA A 60 5.58 5.26 -8.94
N PRO A 61 4.53 4.43 -9.07
CA PRO A 61 3.83 4.33 -10.34
C PRO A 61 3.33 5.73 -10.72
N GLN A 62 3.92 6.25 -11.80
CA GLN A 62 3.51 7.48 -12.45
C GLN A 62 2.05 7.24 -12.82
N VAL A 63 1.15 7.98 -12.18
CA VAL A 63 -0.29 7.87 -12.41
C VAL A 63 -0.52 8.37 -13.83
N GLY A 64 -0.57 7.45 -14.81
CA GLY A 64 -0.68 7.87 -16.21
C GLY A 64 -0.51 6.85 -17.33
N GLU A 65 -0.44 5.52 -17.11
CA GLU A 65 -0.49 4.57 -18.24
C GLU A 65 -1.74 3.70 -18.16
N VAL A 66 -2.52 3.81 -19.23
CA VAL A 66 -3.86 3.29 -19.46
C VAL A 66 -3.89 1.76 -19.52
N ALA A 67 -4.80 1.16 -18.74
CA ALA A 67 -5.26 -0.19 -18.96
C ALA A 67 -6.26 -0.18 -20.13
N ALA A 68 -5.73 -0.26 -21.34
CA ALA A 68 -6.37 -0.70 -22.58
C ALA A 68 -5.20 -1.37 -23.34
N GLU A 69 -5.24 -2.59 -23.83
CA GLU A 69 -6.29 -3.38 -24.47
C GLU A 69 -5.96 -4.85 -24.21
N ASP A 70 -6.97 -5.68 -23.94
CA ASP A 70 -6.99 -7.13 -24.24
C ASP A 70 -8.38 -7.63 -23.85
N ALA A 71 -9.35 -7.33 -24.72
CA ALA A 71 -10.68 -7.90 -24.69
C ALA A 71 -11.13 -8.17 -26.13
N ASP A 72 -11.20 -9.47 -26.43
CA ASP A 72 -11.89 -10.16 -27.53
C ASP A 72 -11.29 -10.09 -28.96
#